data_AF-A0A8T0D2I6-F1
#
_entry.id   AF-A0A8T0D2I6-F1
#
_cell.length_a   1.000
_cell.length_b   1.000
_cell.length_c   1.000
_cell.angle_alpha   90.00
_cell.angle_beta   90.00
_cell.angle_gamma   90.00
#
_symmetry.space_group_name_H-M   'P 1'
#
loop_
_entity.id
_entity.type
_entity.pdbx_description
1 polymer ?
#
loop_
_entity_poly.entity_id
_entity_poly.type
_entity_poly.pdbx_seq_one_letter_code
_entity_poly.pdbx_strand_id
1 'polypeptide(L)'
;VPNLVTDIGNQHPEKRRKVILWEDVLQHVNELPKSLVTHIWRPDSGIDVVHTGTVVYSSCWYLDNLFDIRKWSSYYLCDPVEKLGLSLTKNPRSVLGGEACMWSEYQSDDTIIQKIWPVTSAIAERLWSPHFVNSLERVGPRIEEQRCRMISRGIPQSVLQGPGSCELPGAVSSFFDNVLLSDVSQRRGNVVPDTDHPITFTVTLLLCFTAGVLVGAAAVFCAFRPQVSTQLRNVRVVFSCLPRRSVCIRLLCLSVAVLFLLHLFRTQIWSQVI
;
A
#
# COMPACT_ATOMS: atom_id res chain seq x y z
N VAL A 1 -43.72 9.92 -11.39
CA VAL A 1 -43.64 8.81 -12.38
C VAL A 1 -43.27 7.56 -11.59
N PRO A 2 -44.02 6.44 -11.70
CA PRO A 2 -43.57 5.18 -11.10
C PRO A 2 -42.16 4.89 -11.62
N ASN A 3 -41.20 4.67 -10.73
CA ASN A 3 -39.88 4.25 -11.19
C ASN A 3 -40.00 2.82 -11.75
N LEU A 4 -39.10 2.45 -12.67
CA LEU A 4 -39.05 1.14 -13.32
C LEU A 4 -39.20 -0.03 -12.31
N VAL A 5 -38.71 0.18 -11.10
CA VAL A 5 -38.79 -0.76 -9.99
C VAL A 5 -40.22 -0.97 -9.49
N THR A 6 -40.98 0.12 -9.28
CA THR A 6 -42.41 0.04 -8.90
C THR A 6 -43.20 -0.68 -9.97
N ASP A 7 -42.90 -0.45 -11.25
CA ASP A 7 -43.55 -1.14 -12.36
C ASP A 7 -43.23 -2.63 -12.39
N ILE A 8 -41.97 -3.03 -12.19
CA ILE A 8 -41.57 -4.44 -12.08
C ILE A 8 -42.24 -5.11 -10.87
N GLY A 9 -42.33 -4.41 -9.73
CA GLY A 9 -42.99 -4.91 -8.53
C GLY A 9 -44.49 -5.13 -8.72
N ASN A 10 -45.15 -4.24 -9.49
CA ASN A 10 -46.56 -4.37 -9.86
C ASN A 10 -46.80 -5.48 -10.91
N GLN A 11 -45.85 -5.72 -11.81
CA GLN A 11 -45.93 -6.78 -12.82
C GLN A 11 -45.78 -8.19 -12.23
N HIS A 12 -45.10 -8.33 -11.09
CA HIS A 12 -44.84 -9.60 -10.41
C HIS A 12 -45.21 -9.56 -8.91
N PRO A 13 -46.51 -9.38 -8.57
CA PRO A 13 -46.96 -9.21 -7.18
C PRO A 13 -46.68 -10.44 -6.30
N GLU A 14 -46.48 -11.61 -6.90
CA GLU A 14 -46.09 -12.86 -6.23
C GLU A 14 -44.63 -12.83 -5.72
N LYS A 15 -43.78 -11.98 -6.32
CA LYS A 15 -42.40 -11.78 -5.92
C LYS A 15 -42.31 -10.52 -5.07
N ARG A 16 -42.64 -10.62 -3.77
CA ARG A 16 -42.40 -9.53 -2.80
C ARG A 16 -40.90 -9.24 -2.70
N ARG A 17 -40.41 -8.26 -3.46
CA ARG A 17 -39.02 -7.79 -3.45
C ARG A 17 -38.93 -6.45 -2.75
N LYS A 18 -37.92 -6.31 -1.88
CA LYS A 18 -37.45 -5.01 -1.40
C LYS A 18 -36.37 -4.51 -2.33
N VAL A 19 -36.31 -3.21 -2.54
CA VAL A 19 -35.36 -2.60 -3.47
C VAL A 19 -34.46 -1.68 -2.69
N ILE A 20 -33.17 -1.77 -2.98
CA ILE A 20 -32.14 -0.89 -2.47
C ILE A 20 -31.79 0.09 -3.59
N LEU A 21 -31.95 1.38 -3.35
CA LEU A 21 -31.56 2.43 -4.31
C LEU A 21 -30.60 3.40 -3.64
N TRP A 22 -29.67 3.95 -4.43
CA TRP A 22 -28.85 5.07 -3.98
C TRP A 22 -29.72 6.27 -3.60
N GLU A 23 -29.25 7.04 -2.64
CA GLU A 23 -29.97 8.18 -2.06
C GLU A 23 -30.38 9.27 -3.05
N ASP A 24 -29.78 9.32 -4.25
CA ASP A 24 -30.14 10.26 -5.34
C ASP A 24 -31.63 10.17 -5.73
N VAL A 25 -32.25 9.00 -5.52
CA VAL A 25 -33.68 8.82 -5.77
C VAL A 25 -34.54 9.74 -4.91
N LEU A 26 -34.08 10.10 -3.71
CA LEU A 26 -34.81 10.93 -2.75
C LEU A 26 -35.05 12.35 -3.28
N GLN A 27 -34.20 12.84 -4.20
CA GLN A 27 -34.36 14.15 -4.82
C GLN A 27 -35.48 14.19 -5.86
N HIS A 28 -35.96 13.02 -6.29
CA HIS A 28 -36.85 12.87 -7.45
C HIS A 28 -38.22 12.25 -7.08
N VAL A 29 -38.46 11.96 -5.80
CA VAL A 29 -39.68 11.31 -5.33
C VAL A 29 -40.30 12.08 -4.16
N ASN A 30 -41.60 12.38 -4.28
CA ASN A 30 -42.34 13.10 -3.23
C ASN A 30 -42.83 12.16 -2.12
N GLU A 31 -43.01 10.86 -2.43
CA GLU A 31 -43.49 9.84 -1.50
C GLU A 31 -42.65 8.58 -1.65
N LEU A 32 -42.04 8.14 -0.56
CA LEU A 32 -41.22 6.92 -0.52
C LEU A 32 -42.08 5.73 -0.11
N PRO A 33 -42.10 4.64 -0.90
CA PRO A 33 -42.70 3.39 -0.45
C PRO A 33 -42.01 2.90 0.81
N LYS A 34 -42.77 2.43 1.81
CA LYS A 34 -42.22 1.83 3.04
C LYS A 34 -41.33 0.59 2.79
N SER A 35 -41.41 0.01 1.60
CA SER A 35 -40.61 -1.14 1.16
C SER A 35 -39.26 -0.77 0.55
N LEU A 36 -39.00 0.52 0.31
CA LEU A 36 -37.73 1.00 -0.22
C LEU A 36 -36.66 1.02 0.89
N VAL A 37 -35.48 0.54 0.56
CA VAL A 37 -34.26 0.71 1.36
C VAL A 37 -33.37 1.71 0.65
N THR A 38 -32.90 2.72 1.36
CA THR A 38 -32.04 3.76 0.77
C THR A 38 -30.58 3.48 1.10
N HIS A 39 -29.70 3.50 0.11
CA HIS A 39 -28.26 3.37 0.29
C HIS A 39 -27.60 4.76 0.30
N ILE A 40 -27.14 5.18 1.48
CA ILE A 40 -26.48 6.46 1.72
C ILE A 40 -25.00 6.32 1.37
N TRP A 41 -24.55 7.07 0.36
CA TRP A 41 -23.19 6.95 -0.18
C TRP A 41 -22.40 8.26 -0.22
N ARG A 42 -23.06 9.41 -0.13
CA ARG A 42 -22.37 10.70 -0.04
C ARG A 42 -22.08 11.05 1.42
N PRO A 43 -20.91 11.63 1.73
CA PRO A 43 -20.56 12.04 3.09
C PRO A 43 -21.44 13.19 3.61
N ASP A 44 -21.86 14.10 2.72
CA ASP A 44 -22.71 15.26 3.04
C ASP A 44 -24.09 15.12 2.37
N SER A 45 -24.74 13.98 2.58
CA SER A 45 -26.02 13.68 1.92
C SER A 45 -27.09 14.74 2.19
N GLY A 46 -27.01 15.46 3.32
CA GLY A 46 -27.97 16.48 3.74
C GLY A 46 -29.39 15.94 3.93
N ILE A 47 -29.52 14.62 3.92
CA ILE A 47 -30.79 13.90 3.94
C ILE A 47 -31.22 13.73 5.39
N ASP A 48 -32.43 14.18 5.68
CA ASP A 48 -33.08 13.86 6.95
C ASP A 48 -33.51 12.38 6.93
N VAL A 49 -32.59 11.52 7.37
CA VAL A 49 -32.78 10.07 7.40
C VAL A 49 -34.01 9.68 8.21
N VAL A 50 -34.46 10.53 9.15
CA VAL A 50 -35.66 10.30 9.97
C VAL A 50 -36.92 10.12 9.11
N HIS A 51 -36.96 10.71 7.90
CA HIS A 51 -38.08 10.59 6.98
C HIS A 51 -37.94 9.49 5.92
N THR A 52 -36.75 8.89 5.77
CA THR A 52 -36.43 7.97 4.65
C THR A 52 -36.69 6.49 4.93
N GLY A 53 -37.05 6.14 6.16
CA GLY A 53 -37.35 4.77 6.55
C GLY A 53 -36.09 3.94 6.83
N THR A 54 -35.85 2.91 6.02
CA THR A 54 -34.78 1.94 6.23
C THR A 54 -33.57 2.25 5.33
N VAL A 55 -32.36 2.18 5.89
CA VAL A 55 -31.12 2.59 5.23
C VAL A 55 -29.99 1.56 5.33
N VAL A 56 -29.14 1.58 4.31
CA VAL A 56 -27.82 0.94 4.25
C VAL A 56 -26.80 2.06 4.05
N TYR A 57 -25.62 1.95 4.67
CA TYR A 57 -24.64 3.04 4.69
C TYR A 57 -23.28 2.64 4.09
N SER A 58 -22.69 3.49 3.26
CA SER A 58 -21.33 3.29 2.72
C SER A 58 -20.47 4.55 2.66
N SER A 59 -20.99 5.73 3.02
CA SER A 59 -20.33 7.02 2.72
C SER A 59 -18.91 7.18 3.27
N CYS A 60 -18.54 6.47 4.33
CA CYS A 60 -17.19 6.50 4.90
C CYS A 60 -16.33 5.28 4.53
N TRP A 61 -16.86 4.35 3.72
CA TRP A 61 -16.27 3.04 3.42
C TRP A 61 -15.96 2.85 1.93
N TYR A 62 -15.53 3.91 1.27
CA TYR A 62 -15.02 3.89 -0.10
C TYR A 62 -13.55 3.47 -0.13
N LEU A 63 -13.31 2.18 -0.29
CA LEU A 63 -11.98 1.58 -0.31
C LEU A 63 -11.13 2.05 -1.49
N ASP A 64 -11.77 2.37 -2.62
CA ASP A 64 -11.13 2.96 -3.79
C ASP A 64 -10.47 4.32 -3.47
N ASN A 65 -11.05 5.09 -2.54
CA ASN A 65 -10.56 6.38 -2.04
C ASN A 65 -9.55 6.26 -0.88
N LEU A 66 -9.17 5.05 -0.46
CA LEU A 66 -8.15 4.84 0.56
C LEU A 66 -6.75 5.00 -0.02
N PHE A 67 -6.33 6.23 -0.30
CA PHE A 67 -4.99 6.53 -0.84
C PHE A 67 -3.88 6.38 0.19
N ASP A 68 -4.19 6.58 1.48
CA ASP A 68 -3.26 6.39 2.59
C ASP A 68 -3.77 5.28 3.49
N ILE A 69 -3.19 4.09 3.35
CA ILE A 69 -3.58 2.88 4.09
C ILE A 69 -3.53 3.09 5.61
N ARG A 70 -2.68 4.00 6.11
CA ARG A 70 -2.56 4.32 7.54
C ARG A 70 -3.84 4.94 8.11
N LYS A 71 -4.74 5.43 7.25
CA LYS A 71 -6.03 6.01 7.63
C LYS A 71 -7.15 4.98 7.79
N TRP A 72 -6.85 3.67 7.69
CA TRP A 72 -7.84 2.60 7.90
C TRP A 72 -8.60 2.72 9.22
N SER A 73 -7.98 3.31 10.25
CA SER A 73 -8.61 3.58 11.56
C SER A 73 -9.88 4.42 11.44
N SER A 74 -9.95 5.33 10.47
CA SER A 74 -11.16 6.12 10.20
C SER A 74 -12.33 5.25 9.74
N TYR A 75 -12.07 4.14 9.02
CA TYR A 75 -13.10 3.20 8.59
C TYR A 75 -13.60 2.36 9.75
N TYR A 76 -12.71 1.96 10.66
CA TYR A 76 -13.07 1.27 11.90
C TYR A 76 -13.90 2.13 12.85
N LEU A 77 -13.58 3.43 12.95
CA LEU A 77 -14.25 4.37 13.84
C LEU A 77 -15.54 4.96 13.25
N CYS A 78 -15.81 4.71 11.97
CA CYS A 78 -17.03 5.20 11.36
C CYS A 78 -18.25 4.47 11.91
N ASP A 79 -19.11 5.17 12.66
CA ASP A 79 -20.41 4.67 13.08
C ASP A 79 -21.53 5.28 12.21
N PRO A 80 -22.25 4.48 11.41
CA PRO A 80 -23.38 4.96 10.62
C PRO A 80 -24.45 5.67 11.45
N VAL A 81 -24.68 5.26 12.70
CA VAL A 81 -25.72 5.87 13.54
C VAL A 81 -25.33 7.29 13.93
N GLU A 82 -24.10 7.48 14.41
CA GLU A 82 -23.52 8.81 14.68
C GLU A 82 -23.47 9.68 13.41
N LYS A 83 -22.99 9.12 12.29
CA LYS A 83 -22.84 9.86 11.02
C LYS A 83 -24.16 10.38 10.45
N LEU A 84 -25.26 9.68 10.73
CA LEU A 84 -26.60 10.08 10.31
C LEU A 84 -27.33 10.95 11.35
N GLY A 85 -26.67 11.31 12.45
CA GLY A 85 -27.30 12.08 13.54
C GLY A 85 -28.45 11.34 14.22
N LEU A 86 -28.48 10.01 14.11
CA LEU A 86 -29.55 9.19 14.64
C LEU A 86 -29.31 8.89 16.12
N SER A 87 -30.39 8.83 16.88
CA SER A 87 -30.34 8.35 18.26
C SER A 87 -30.77 6.89 18.30
N LEU A 88 -29.92 6.01 18.85
CA LEU A 88 -30.21 4.59 19.06
C LEU A 88 -31.53 4.36 19.81
N THR A 89 -31.95 5.29 20.67
CA THR A 89 -33.20 5.18 21.45
C THR A 89 -34.45 5.60 20.68
N LYS A 90 -34.31 6.52 19.72
CA LYS A 90 -35.46 7.08 18.96
C LYS A 90 -35.68 6.34 17.64
N ASN A 91 -34.60 5.95 16.96
CA ASN A 91 -34.66 5.33 15.63
C ASN A 91 -33.88 4.00 15.58
N PRO A 92 -34.19 3.01 16.44
CA PRO A 92 -33.38 1.79 16.59
C PRO A 92 -33.32 0.88 15.37
N ARG A 93 -34.15 1.11 14.33
CA ARG A 93 -34.28 0.24 13.15
C ARG A 93 -34.17 0.96 11.81
N SER A 94 -33.74 2.22 11.80
CA SER A 94 -33.54 2.92 10.53
C SER A 94 -32.32 2.38 9.79
N VAL A 95 -31.21 2.06 10.47
CA VAL A 95 -29.99 1.53 9.84
C VAL A 95 -29.96 0.00 9.88
N LEU A 96 -29.93 -0.67 8.72
CA LEU A 96 -29.77 -2.13 8.64
C LEU A 96 -28.32 -2.60 8.76
N GLY A 97 -27.38 -1.74 8.38
CA GLY A 97 -25.97 -2.06 8.28
C GLY A 97 -25.33 -1.19 7.21
N GLY A 98 -24.35 -1.74 6.52
CA GLY A 98 -23.69 -1.02 5.45
C GLY A 98 -22.71 -1.85 4.64
N GLU A 99 -22.07 -1.20 3.68
CA GLU A 99 -21.28 -1.84 2.64
C GLU A 99 -19.92 -1.14 2.50
N ALA A 100 -18.87 -1.94 2.38
CA ALA A 100 -17.58 -1.46 1.94
C ALA A 100 -17.57 -1.43 0.41
N CYS A 101 -17.38 -0.24 -0.17
CA CYS A 101 -17.42 -0.06 -1.62
C CYS A 101 -16.00 -0.08 -2.18
N MET A 102 -15.80 -0.86 -3.23
CA MET A 102 -14.57 -0.84 -4.02
C MET A 102 -14.95 -0.61 -5.48
N TRP A 103 -14.96 0.65 -5.88
CA TRP A 103 -15.14 0.99 -7.28
C TRP A 103 -13.89 0.62 -8.10
N SER A 104 -14.11 0.20 -9.34
CA SER A 104 -13.11 -0.55 -10.12
C SER A 104 -12.34 0.28 -11.15
N GLU A 105 -12.52 1.59 -11.18
CA GLU A 105 -11.93 2.50 -12.19
C GLU A 105 -10.41 2.41 -12.25
N TYR A 106 -9.78 2.14 -11.10
CA TYR A 106 -8.32 2.04 -10.96
C TYR A 106 -7.88 0.71 -10.33
N GLN A 107 -8.66 -0.36 -10.54
CA GLN A 107 -8.33 -1.68 -10.00
C GLN A 107 -8.19 -2.71 -11.13
N SER A 108 -7.30 -3.68 -10.94
CA SER A 108 -7.21 -4.88 -11.76
C SER A 108 -7.32 -6.12 -10.88
N ASP A 109 -7.51 -7.28 -11.50
CA ASP A 109 -7.61 -8.58 -10.82
C ASP A 109 -6.39 -8.85 -9.91
N ASP A 110 -5.21 -8.36 -10.29
CA ASP A 110 -3.96 -8.57 -9.55
C ASP A 110 -3.87 -7.72 -8.27
N THR A 111 -4.56 -6.58 -8.21
CA THR A 111 -4.42 -5.60 -7.11
C THR A 111 -5.63 -5.56 -6.20
N ILE A 112 -6.81 -5.95 -6.70
CA ILE A 112 -8.09 -5.76 -6.03
C ILE A 112 -8.13 -6.43 -4.64
N ILE A 113 -7.62 -7.66 -4.51
CA ILE A 113 -7.70 -8.41 -3.25
C ILE A 113 -6.86 -7.76 -2.14
N GLN A 114 -5.65 -7.29 -2.47
CA GLN A 114 -4.78 -6.60 -1.51
C GLN A 114 -5.31 -5.22 -1.12
N LYS A 115 -6.10 -4.58 -1.99
CA LYS A 115 -6.72 -3.29 -1.68
C LYS A 115 -7.96 -3.45 -0.80
N ILE A 116 -8.76 -4.50 -1.04
CA ILE A 116 -9.92 -4.83 -0.19
C ILE A 116 -9.46 -5.32 1.19
N TRP A 117 -8.46 -6.21 1.22
CA TRP A 117 -8.06 -6.86 2.47
C TRP A 117 -6.64 -6.46 2.92
N PRO A 118 -6.45 -6.20 4.23
CA PRO A 118 -7.34 -6.56 5.33
C PRO A 118 -8.27 -5.42 5.78
N VAL A 119 -8.31 -4.28 5.09
CA VAL A 119 -9.05 -3.09 5.56
C VAL A 119 -10.54 -3.34 5.76
N THR A 120 -11.15 -4.16 4.90
CA THR A 120 -12.56 -4.56 5.04
C THR A 120 -12.82 -5.35 6.34
N SER A 121 -11.82 -5.97 6.96
CA SER A 121 -11.99 -6.60 8.28
C SER A 121 -12.32 -5.59 9.37
N ALA A 122 -11.77 -4.37 9.29
CA ALA A 122 -12.11 -3.30 10.22
C ALA A 122 -13.58 -2.87 10.09
N ILE A 123 -14.05 -2.77 8.85
CA ILE A 123 -15.44 -2.41 8.53
C ILE A 123 -16.39 -3.52 8.98
N ALA A 124 -16.04 -4.78 8.68
CA ALA A 124 -16.79 -5.95 9.10
C ALA A 124 -16.93 -6.00 10.63
N GLU A 125 -15.85 -5.71 11.37
CA GLU A 125 -15.90 -5.68 12.82
C GLU A 125 -16.82 -4.58 13.35
N ARG A 126 -16.80 -3.38 12.75
CA ARG A 126 -17.70 -2.28 13.10
C ARG A 126 -19.17 -2.65 12.86
N LEU A 127 -19.47 -3.36 11.78
CA LEU A 127 -20.83 -3.79 11.44
C LEU A 127 -21.32 -4.98 12.27
N TRP A 128 -20.41 -5.81 12.78
CA TRP A 128 -20.75 -7.01 13.54
C TRP A 128 -20.73 -6.81 15.05
N SER A 129 -19.73 -6.09 15.56
CA SER A 129 -19.47 -5.97 16.99
C SER A 129 -20.42 -4.97 17.66
N PRO A 130 -20.64 -5.09 18.98
CA PRO A 130 -21.38 -4.08 19.72
C PRO A 130 -20.80 -2.67 19.53
N HIS A 131 -21.66 -1.66 19.45
CA HIS A 131 -21.29 -0.27 19.18
C HIS A 131 -20.09 0.25 20.02
N PHE A 132 -20.03 -0.11 21.31
CA PHE A 132 -18.97 0.30 22.24
C PHE A 132 -17.59 -0.34 21.97
N VAL A 133 -17.49 -1.31 21.04
CA VAL A 133 -16.22 -1.88 20.58
C VAL A 133 -15.62 -0.94 19.52
N ASN A 134 -14.82 0.02 19.98
CA ASN A 134 -14.25 1.06 19.11
C ASN A 134 -12.82 1.49 19.50
N SER A 135 -12.13 0.74 20.36
CA SER A 135 -10.75 1.05 20.75
C SER A 135 -9.75 0.70 19.64
N LEU A 136 -8.99 1.71 19.19
CA LEU A 136 -7.90 1.54 18.22
C LEU A 136 -6.74 0.69 18.75
N GLU A 137 -6.43 0.84 20.04
CA GLU A 137 -5.40 0.05 20.71
C GLU A 137 -5.75 -1.46 20.71
N ARG A 138 -7.01 -1.80 20.96
CA ARG A 138 -7.46 -3.20 21.03
C ARG A 138 -7.69 -3.87 19.68
N VAL A 139 -8.02 -3.11 18.64
CA VAL A 139 -8.24 -3.68 17.29
C VAL A 139 -6.91 -3.97 16.59
N GLY A 140 -5.85 -3.21 16.87
CA GLY A 140 -4.57 -3.35 16.16
C GLY A 140 -3.97 -4.77 16.22
N PRO A 141 -3.80 -5.38 17.40
CA PRO A 141 -3.30 -6.75 17.50
C PRO A 141 -4.21 -7.76 16.80
N ARG A 142 -5.54 -7.60 16.89
CA ARG A 142 -6.52 -8.54 16.34
C ARG A 142 -6.62 -8.47 14.82
N ILE A 143 -6.50 -7.27 14.24
CA ILE A 143 -6.54 -7.12 12.78
C ILE A 143 -5.27 -7.69 12.13
N GLU A 144 -4.12 -7.60 12.80
CA GLU A 144 -2.88 -8.25 12.34
C GLU A 144 -2.94 -9.77 12.48
N GLU A 145 -3.50 -10.30 13.57
CA GLU A 145 -3.77 -11.74 13.68
C GLU A 145 -4.72 -12.22 12.58
N GLN A 146 -5.79 -11.48 12.32
CA GLN A 146 -6.74 -11.77 11.25
C GLN A 146 -6.08 -11.73 9.86
N ARG A 147 -5.17 -10.77 9.64
CA ARG A 147 -4.34 -10.70 8.43
C ARG A 147 -3.51 -11.96 8.24
N CYS A 148 -2.82 -12.43 9.29
CA CYS A 148 -2.04 -13.67 9.21
C CYS A 148 -2.93 -14.91 8.98
N ARG A 149 -4.13 -14.97 9.57
CA ARG A 149 -5.11 -16.03 9.27
C ARG A 149 -5.59 -16.03 7.83
N MET A 150 -5.68 -14.85 7.19
CA MET A 150 -6.04 -14.76 5.77
C MET A 150 -4.90 -15.21 4.86
N ILE A 151 -3.65 -14.83 5.18
CA ILE A 151 -2.47 -15.26 4.42
C ILE A 151 -2.28 -16.77 4.53
N SER A 152 -2.44 -17.37 5.71
CA SER A 152 -2.35 -18.84 5.87
C SER A 152 -3.43 -19.61 5.11
N ARG A 153 -4.51 -18.94 4.70
CA ARG A 153 -5.58 -19.48 3.85
C ARG A 153 -5.39 -19.17 2.36
N GLY A 154 -4.24 -18.60 1.97
CA GLY A 154 -3.93 -18.26 0.58
C GLY A 154 -4.61 -17.00 0.06
N ILE A 155 -5.18 -16.16 0.94
CA ILE A 155 -5.76 -14.88 0.53
C ILE A 155 -4.65 -13.82 0.62
N PRO A 156 -4.23 -13.21 -0.50
CA PRO A 156 -3.21 -12.16 -0.46
C PRO A 156 -3.70 -10.94 0.31
N GLN A 157 -2.85 -10.34 1.14
CA GLN A 157 -3.21 -9.23 2.02
C GLN A 157 -2.19 -8.09 1.89
N SER A 158 -2.67 -6.85 1.96
CA SER A 158 -1.81 -5.69 2.24
C SER A 158 -1.49 -5.61 3.74
N VAL A 159 -0.91 -4.49 4.19
CA VAL A 159 -0.46 -4.26 5.58
C VAL A 159 -1.16 -3.01 6.13
N LEU A 160 -1.60 -3.04 7.39
CA LEU A 160 -2.30 -1.90 8.03
C LEU A 160 -1.50 -1.24 9.17
N GLN A 161 -0.93 -2.02 10.10
CA GLN A 161 -0.30 -1.48 11.32
C GLN A 161 1.16 -1.06 11.14
N GLY A 162 1.81 -1.47 10.04
CA GLY A 162 3.22 -1.20 9.79
C GLY A 162 4.04 -2.48 9.64
N PRO A 163 5.37 -2.42 9.82
CA PRO A 163 6.24 -3.57 9.59
C PRO A 163 5.87 -4.73 10.52
N GLY A 164 5.79 -5.93 9.96
CA GLY A 164 5.46 -7.15 10.69
C GLY A 164 5.63 -8.38 9.81
N SER A 165 5.50 -9.56 10.42
CA SER A 165 5.58 -10.84 9.72
C SER A 165 4.47 -11.79 10.21
N CYS A 166 4.15 -12.77 9.39
CA CYS A 166 3.21 -13.84 9.75
C CYS A 166 3.96 -15.17 9.72
N GLU A 167 3.80 -15.96 10.77
CA GLU A 167 4.25 -17.35 10.75
C GLU A 167 3.28 -18.15 9.88
N LEU A 168 3.76 -18.65 8.74
CA LEU A 168 2.95 -19.47 7.84
C LEU A 168 3.12 -20.95 8.21
N PRO A 169 2.02 -21.70 8.43
CA PRO A 169 2.10 -23.13 8.64
C PRO A 169 2.76 -23.79 7.41
N GLY A 170 3.98 -24.31 7.55
CA GLY A 170 4.63 -25.18 6.57
C GLY A 170 5.44 -24.50 5.45
N ALA A 171 5.53 -23.17 5.37
CA ALA A 171 6.26 -22.49 4.28
C ALA A 171 7.75 -22.22 4.56
N VAL A 172 8.23 -22.49 5.79
CA VAL A 172 9.65 -22.29 6.15
C VAL A 172 10.46 -23.59 6.23
N SER A 173 9.81 -24.75 6.03
CA SER A 173 10.51 -26.05 5.95
C SER A 173 10.78 -26.47 4.49
N SER A 174 9.80 -26.42 3.59
CA SER A 174 9.95 -27.09 2.29
C SER A 174 10.86 -26.39 1.27
N PHE A 175 11.12 -25.08 1.38
CA PHE A 175 12.00 -24.39 0.41
C PHE A 175 13.48 -24.48 0.77
N PHE A 176 13.83 -24.51 2.07
CA PHE A 176 15.21 -24.68 2.52
C PHE A 176 15.59 -26.15 2.77
N ASP A 177 14.64 -27.03 3.14
CA ASP A 177 14.95 -28.46 3.35
C ASP A 177 15.27 -29.18 2.03
N ASN A 178 14.63 -28.78 0.92
CA ASN A 178 14.88 -29.38 -0.39
C ASN A 178 16.17 -28.89 -1.07
N VAL A 179 16.72 -27.75 -0.64
CA VAL A 179 17.98 -27.22 -1.18
C VAL A 179 19.19 -27.69 -0.37
N LEU A 180 19.02 -28.03 0.92
CA LEU A 180 20.13 -28.47 1.77
C LEU A 180 20.31 -30.01 1.86
N LEU A 181 19.28 -30.82 1.58
CA LEU A 181 19.38 -32.28 1.74
C LEU A 181 19.64 -33.05 0.44
N SER A 182 19.42 -32.47 -0.73
CA SER A 182 19.79 -33.13 -2.00
C SER A 182 21.29 -33.05 -2.28
N ASP A 183 22.00 -32.06 -1.72
CA ASP A 183 23.44 -31.85 -1.98
C ASP A 183 24.37 -32.49 -0.93
N VAL A 184 23.84 -32.91 0.22
CA VAL A 184 24.65 -33.51 1.31
C VAL A 184 24.69 -35.04 1.25
N SER A 185 23.74 -35.69 0.57
CA SER A 185 23.67 -37.17 0.52
C SER A 185 24.64 -37.82 -0.48
N GLN A 186 25.25 -37.06 -1.40
CA GLN A 186 26.08 -37.63 -2.47
C GLN A 186 27.59 -37.40 -2.33
N ARG A 187 28.08 -36.99 -1.16
CA ARG A 187 29.52 -36.95 -0.85
C ARG A 187 29.86 -37.59 0.50
N ARG A 188 29.60 -38.89 0.62
CA ARG A 188 30.48 -39.76 1.42
C ARG A 188 31.65 -40.17 0.53
N GLY A 189 32.68 -39.33 0.52
CA GLY A 189 33.97 -39.57 -0.10
C GLY A 189 34.99 -38.65 0.55
N ASN A 190 35.85 -39.24 1.37
CA ASN A 190 36.87 -38.60 2.20
C ASN A 190 37.69 -37.52 1.47
N VAL A 191 37.59 -36.25 1.89
CA VAL A 191 38.70 -35.28 1.92
C VAL A 191 38.38 -34.25 3.02
N VAL A 192 39.29 -34.10 3.98
CA VAL A 192 39.32 -32.94 4.89
C VAL A 192 40.11 -31.84 4.18
N PRO A 193 39.56 -30.63 3.99
CA PRO A 193 40.37 -29.45 3.77
C PRO A 193 40.40 -28.58 5.03
N ASP A 194 41.65 -28.30 5.37
CA ASP A 194 42.20 -27.40 6.36
C ASP A 194 41.41 -26.10 6.57
N THR A 195 41.22 -25.75 7.84
CA THR A 195 40.74 -24.45 8.28
C THR A 195 41.88 -23.45 8.20
N ASP A 196 41.86 -22.49 7.27
CA ASP A 196 42.54 -21.20 7.50
C ASP A 196 42.12 -20.04 6.58
N HIS A 197 41.86 -18.90 7.23
CA HIS A 197 41.96 -17.49 6.76
C HIS A 197 40.77 -16.76 6.07
N PRO A 198 39.84 -16.20 6.87
CA PRO A 198 38.93 -15.10 6.44
C PRO A 198 39.60 -13.70 6.41
N ILE A 199 40.85 -13.57 6.88
CA ILE A 199 41.55 -12.28 7.01
C ILE A 199 42.24 -11.86 5.68
N THR A 200 42.66 -12.82 4.85
CA THR A 200 43.39 -12.52 3.60
C THR A 200 42.47 -11.94 2.51
N PHE A 201 41.21 -12.35 2.48
CA PHE A 201 40.25 -11.89 1.47
C PHE A 201 39.77 -10.45 1.73
N THR A 202 39.57 -10.09 2.99
CA THR A 202 39.14 -8.75 3.41
C THR A 202 40.24 -7.69 3.22
N VAL A 203 41.50 -8.04 3.49
CA VAL A 203 42.64 -7.13 3.27
C VAL A 203 42.89 -6.91 1.76
N THR A 204 42.75 -7.96 0.93
CA THR A 204 42.94 -7.85 -0.52
C THR A 204 41.86 -6.95 -1.15
N LEU A 205 40.60 -7.06 -0.71
CA LEU A 205 39.52 -6.20 -1.21
C LEU A 205 39.73 -4.72 -0.83
N LEU A 206 40.21 -4.45 0.40
CA LEU A 206 40.46 -3.09 0.88
C LEU A 206 41.63 -2.42 0.14
N LEU A 207 42.69 -3.19 -0.16
CA LEU A 207 43.84 -2.70 -0.93
C LEU A 207 43.46 -2.41 -2.40
N CYS A 208 42.62 -3.25 -3.01
CA CYS A 208 42.10 -2.98 -4.35
C CYS A 208 41.20 -1.73 -4.39
N PHE A 209 40.39 -1.49 -3.35
CA PHE A 209 39.51 -0.33 -3.29
C PHE A 209 40.30 0.98 -3.11
N THR A 210 41.31 0.97 -2.23
CA THR A 210 42.16 2.16 -2.01
C THR A 210 43.05 2.47 -3.22
N ALA A 211 43.57 1.46 -3.91
CA ALA A 211 44.29 1.64 -5.17
C ALA A 211 43.38 2.22 -6.28
N GLY A 212 42.13 1.75 -6.39
CA GLY A 212 41.17 2.28 -7.35
C GLY A 212 40.82 3.76 -7.13
N VAL A 213 40.66 4.17 -5.87
CA VAL A 213 40.38 5.57 -5.50
C VAL A 213 41.59 6.47 -5.78
N LEU A 214 42.81 6.02 -5.51
CA LEU A 214 44.04 6.78 -5.78
C LEU A 214 44.29 6.98 -7.28
N VAL A 215 44.05 5.95 -8.09
CA VAL A 215 44.18 6.05 -9.57
C VAL A 215 43.11 6.99 -10.14
N GLY A 216 41.88 6.95 -9.61
CA GLY A 216 40.81 7.89 -9.97
C GLY A 216 41.15 9.35 -9.62
N ALA A 217 41.71 9.59 -8.44
CA ALA A 217 42.11 10.93 -8.00
C ALA A 217 43.29 11.49 -8.83
N ALA A 218 44.27 10.65 -9.19
CA ALA A 218 45.40 11.05 -10.03
C ALA A 218 44.98 11.41 -11.47
N ALA A 219 43.98 10.71 -12.02
CA ALA A 219 43.43 11.01 -13.34
C ALA A 219 42.71 12.37 -13.38
N VAL A 220 42.01 12.73 -12.29
CA VAL A 220 41.35 14.04 -12.14
C VAL A 220 42.37 15.16 -11.97
N PHE A 221 43.45 14.93 -11.21
CA PHE A 221 44.53 15.92 -11.04
C PHE A 221 45.35 16.13 -12.32
N CYS A 222 45.56 15.11 -13.15
CA CYS A 222 46.22 15.28 -14.46
C CYS A 222 45.34 16.03 -15.47
N ALA A 223 44.01 15.95 -15.35
CA ALA A 223 43.09 16.69 -16.21
C ALA A 223 43.02 18.19 -15.87
N PHE A 224 43.47 18.61 -14.68
CA PHE A 224 43.48 20.00 -14.21
C PHE A 224 44.91 20.48 -13.89
N ARG A 225 45.80 20.49 -14.88
CA ARG A 225 47.00 21.35 -14.80
C ARG A 225 46.67 22.75 -15.31
N PRO A 226 46.83 23.83 -14.51
CA PRO A 226 46.74 25.18 -15.02
C PRO A 226 48.00 25.50 -15.83
N GLN A 227 47.84 25.75 -17.13
CA GLN A 227 48.92 26.22 -17.99
C GLN A 227 49.08 27.73 -17.75
N VAL A 228 50.03 28.12 -16.90
CA VAL A 228 50.44 29.52 -16.75
C VAL A 228 51.26 29.90 -17.98
N SER A 229 50.71 30.78 -18.82
CA SER A 229 51.44 31.46 -19.88
C SER A 229 51.21 32.96 -19.75
N THR A 230 52.30 33.68 -19.49
CA THR A 230 52.39 35.13 -19.53
C THR A 230 52.26 35.62 -20.97
N GLN A 231 51.46 36.70 -21.17
CA GLN A 231 51.61 37.79 -22.14
C GLN A 231 50.27 38.27 -22.77
N LEU A 232 49.96 39.53 -22.45
CA LEU A 232 49.25 40.60 -23.16
C LEU A 232 48.20 40.31 -24.26
N ARG A 233 47.01 40.90 -24.01
CA ARG A 233 45.98 41.49 -24.91
C ARG A 233 45.18 40.57 -25.85
N ASN A 234 43.86 40.56 -25.58
CA ASN A 234 42.73 40.35 -26.49
C ASN A 234 42.72 39.09 -27.37
N VAL A 235 42.09 37.99 -26.90
CA VAL A 235 41.52 36.98 -27.82
C VAL A 235 40.25 36.33 -27.23
N ARG A 236 39.23 36.21 -28.09
CA ARG A 236 37.96 35.49 -27.91
C ARG A 236 38.19 34.01 -27.52
N VAL A 237 37.39 33.51 -26.58
CA VAL A 237 37.29 32.07 -26.32
C VAL A 237 36.47 31.41 -27.44
N VAL A 238 37.14 30.63 -28.28
CA VAL A 238 36.51 29.71 -29.24
C VAL A 238 36.34 28.36 -28.54
N PHE A 239 35.10 27.89 -28.40
CA PHE A 239 34.83 26.49 -28.02
C PHE A 239 35.04 25.59 -29.24
N SER A 240 36.17 24.90 -29.32
CA SER A 240 36.36 23.79 -30.25
C SER A 240 35.86 22.49 -29.62
N CYS A 241 34.69 22.03 -30.07
CA CYS A 241 34.24 20.65 -29.95
C CYS A 241 35.10 19.73 -30.83
N LEU A 242 35.37 18.49 -30.37
CA LEU A 242 35.22 17.18 -31.06
C LEU A 242 36.01 16.08 -30.31
N PRO A 243 35.73 14.77 -30.48
CA PRO A 243 34.54 14.10 -31.00
C PRO A 243 34.02 12.90 -30.15
N ARG A 244 32.77 12.54 -30.42
CA ARG A 244 32.12 11.21 -30.32
C ARG A 244 33.08 10.01 -30.15
N ARG A 245 33.11 9.42 -28.93
CA ARG A 245 33.01 7.98 -28.62
C ARG A 245 33.33 7.77 -27.14
N SER A 246 32.29 7.56 -26.31
CA SER A 246 32.33 6.71 -25.10
C SER A 246 31.04 6.88 -24.30
N VAL A 247 30.02 6.12 -24.69
CA VAL A 247 28.78 5.93 -23.91
C VAL A 247 29.12 5.35 -22.52
N CYS A 248 30.23 4.62 -22.37
CA CYS A 248 30.73 4.11 -21.09
C CYS A 248 31.08 5.19 -20.06
N ILE A 249 31.62 6.34 -20.47
CA ILE A 249 32.06 7.37 -19.50
C ILE A 249 30.86 8.14 -18.93
N ARG A 250 29.82 8.38 -19.75
CA ARG A 250 28.57 8.97 -19.24
C ARG A 250 27.81 8.01 -18.33
N LEU A 251 27.80 6.70 -18.62
CA LEU A 251 27.17 5.70 -17.76
C LEU A 251 27.92 5.49 -16.44
N LEU A 252 29.27 5.52 -16.44
CA LEU A 252 30.05 5.44 -15.20
C LEU A 252 29.88 6.69 -14.32
N CYS A 253 29.86 7.88 -14.91
CA CYS A 253 29.62 9.10 -14.14
C CYS A 253 28.20 9.14 -13.57
N LEU A 254 27.19 8.63 -14.30
CA LEU A 254 25.83 8.52 -13.77
C LEU A 254 25.73 7.46 -12.65
N SER A 255 26.41 6.32 -12.76
CA SER A 255 26.34 5.29 -11.70
C SER A 255 27.02 5.74 -10.40
N VAL A 256 28.15 6.45 -10.50
CA VAL A 256 28.84 7.00 -9.31
C VAL A 256 28.04 8.15 -8.71
N ALA A 257 27.40 8.99 -9.52
CA ALA A 257 26.51 10.05 -9.02
C ALA A 257 25.25 9.48 -8.33
N VAL A 258 24.65 8.40 -8.87
CA VAL A 258 23.50 7.73 -8.25
C VAL A 258 23.90 7.04 -6.95
N LEU A 259 25.05 6.38 -6.89
CA LEU A 259 25.55 5.78 -5.64
C LEU A 259 25.91 6.84 -4.59
N PHE A 260 26.46 7.98 -5.01
CA PHE A 260 26.77 9.09 -4.10
C PHE A 260 25.49 9.77 -3.58
N LEU A 261 24.47 9.95 -4.43
CA LEU A 261 23.16 10.46 -4.02
C LEU A 261 22.42 9.48 -3.10
N LEU A 262 22.48 8.17 -3.38
CA LEU A 262 21.91 7.14 -2.49
C LEU A 262 22.65 7.09 -1.15
N HIS A 263 23.96 7.33 -1.14
CA HIS A 263 24.73 7.42 0.10
C HIS A 263 24.39 8.70 0.88
N LEU A 264 24.25 9.84 0.21
CA LEU A 264 23.81 11.10 0.82
C LEU A 264 22.39 11.01 1.38
N PHE A 265 21.47 10.36 0.66
CA PHE A 265 20.11 10.08 1.15
C PHE A 265 20.13 9.16 2.37
N ARG A 266 20.98 8.12 2.37
CA ARG A 266 21.16 7.22 3.51
C ARG A 266 21.75 7.95 4.73
N THR A 267 22.62 8.93 4.54
CA THR A 267 23.22 9.70 5.63
C THR A 267 22.32 10.83 6.14
N GLN A 268 21.50 11.47 5.30
CA GLN A 268 20.58 12.53 5.75
C GLN A 268 19.37 11.97 6.52
N ILE A 269 18.85 10.81 6.12
CA ILE A 269 17.68 10.21 6.78
C ILE A 269 18.01 9.71 8.21
N TRP A 270 19.27 9.38 8.49
CA TRP A 270 19.71 9.00 9.85
C TRP A 270 20.07 10.18 10.76
N SER A 271 20.16 11.40 10.22
CA SER A 271 20.49 12.61 11.00
C SER A 271 19.26 13.36 11.57
N GLN A 272 18.04 12.92 11.24
CA GLN A 272 16.77 13.52 11.71
C GLN A 272 15.95 12.56 12.59
N VAL A 273 16.53 11.42 12.98
CA VAL A 273 15.94 10.46 13.92
C VAL A 273 16.99 10.04 14.94
N ILE A 274 17.40 11.00 15.78
CA ILE A 274 17.83 10.84 17.18
C ILE A 274 17.30 12.05 17.93
#